data_AF-A0AA41VNH2-F1
#
_entry.id   AF-A0AA41VNH2-F1
#
_cell.length_a   1.000
_cell.length_b   1.000
_cell.length_c   1.000
_cell.angle_alpha   90.00
_cell.angle_beta   90.00
_cell.angle_gamma   90.00
#
_symmetry.space_group_name_H-M   'P 1'
#
loop_
_entity.id
_entity.type
_entity.pdbx_description
1 polymer ?
#
loop_
_entity_poly.entity_id
_entity_poly.type
_entity_poly.pdbx_seq_one_letter_code
_entity_poly.pdbx_strand_id
1 'polypeptide(L)'
;ICRLREGVGYATNNVAEYRAVLLGVRYALKKGFRRICVQGDSKLVVNQVQGLWKVKNDNMAMLCKQVKELKDKCTSFEIKHVYRDSNSEADDQANLGVHLKDHEVVAVDENN
;
A
#
# COMPACT_ATOMS: atom_id res chain seq x y z
N ILE A 1 17.48 -0.57 -2.74
CA ILE A 1 16.03 -0.77 -2.43
C ILE A 1 15.29 0.46 -2.94
N CYS A 2 13.99 0.38 -3.28
CA CYS A 2 13.22 1.57 -3.69
C CYS A 2 12.19 1.93 -2.64
N ARG A 3 12.24 3.17 -2.15
CA ARG A 3 11.33 3.72 -1.15
C ARG A 3 10.32 4.66 -1.80
N LEU A 4 9.05 4.45 -1.53
CA LEU A 4 7.95 5.23 -2.09
C LEU A 4 7.14 5.81 -0.94
N ARG A 5 6.68 7.05 -1.11
CA ARG A 5 5.73 7.69 -0.20
C ARG A 5 4.79 8.61 -0.97
N GLU A 6 3.57 8.76 -0.49
CA GLU A 6 2.53 9.63 -1.06
C GLU A 6 1.97 10.52 0.04
N GLY A 7 1.80 11.82 -0.24
CA GLY A 7 1.01 12.69 0.60
C GLY A 7 -0.47 12.36 0.45
N VAL A 8 -1.14 11.99 1.54
CA VAL A 8 -2.54 11.51 1.49
C VAL A 8 -3.57 12.55 1.94
N GLY A 9 -3.12 13.77 2.26
CA GLY A 9 -3.97 14.84 2.75
C GLY A 9 -4.70 14.45 4.04
N TYR A 10 -5.96 14.88 4.17
CA TYR A 10 -6.79 14.54 5.33
C TYR A 10 -7.43 13.16 5.14
N ALA A 11 -6.81 12.13 5.71
CA ALA A 11 -7.23 10.74 5.58
C ALA A 11 -7.12 9.99 6.92
N THR A 12 -7.87 8.89 7.04
CA THR A 12 -7.70 7.96 8.17
C THR A 12 -6.49 7.05 7.93
N ASN A 13 -5.91 6.49 8.99
CA ASN A 13 -4.80 5.54 8.88
C ASN A 13 -5.12 4.41 7.90
N ASN A 14 -6.30 3.80 7.98
CA ASN A 14 -6.67 2.70 7.07
C ASN A 14 -6.73 3.13 5.59
N VAL A 15 -7.11 4.38 5.30
CA VAL A 15 -7.09 4.92 3.94
C VAL A 15 -5.65 5.13 3.47
N ALA A 16 -4.77 5.64 4.35
CA ALA A 16 -3.35 5.79 4.06
C ALA A 16 -2.68 4.43 3.77
N GLU A 17 -2.98 3.41 4.56
CA GLU A 17 -2.52 2.03 4.35
C GLU A 17 -2.96 1.46 3.00
N TYR A 18 -4.23 1.65 2.63
CA TYR A 18 -4.72 1.25 1.31
C TYR A 18 -3.97 1.96 0.18
N ARG A 19 -3.74 3.27 0.30
CA ARG A 19 -2.99 4.05 -0.69
C ARG A 19 -1.54 3.57 -0.78
N ALA A 20 -0.89 3.28 0.34
CA ALA A 20 0.47 2.74 0.38
C ALA A 20 0.56 1.39 -0.37
N VAL A 21 -0.38 0.47 -0.13
CA VAL A 21 -0.45 -0.81 -0.87
C VAL A 21 -0.64 -0.57 -2.37
N LEU A 22 -1.57 0.31 -2.75
CA LEU A 22 -1.80 0.65 -4.16
C LEU A 22 -0.55 1.24 -4.82
N LEU A 23 0.13 2.17 -4.15
CA LEU A 23 1.33 2.82 -4.65
C LEU A 23 2.44 1.80 -4.90
N GLY A 24 2.74 0.95 -3.91
CA GLY A 24 3.78 -0.07 -4.01
C GLY A 24 3.49 -1.10 -5.11
N VAL A 25 2.26 -1.63 -5.17
CA VAL A 25 1.87 -2.63 -6.18
C VAL A 25 1.88 -2.03 -7.59
N ARG A 26 1.36 -0.81 -7.79
CA ARG A 26 1.42 -0.13 -9.10
C ARG A 26 2.85 0.09 -9.56
N TYR A 27 3.73 0.53 -8.65
CA TYR A 27 5.13 0.74 -8.97
C TYR A 27 5.84 -0.56 -9.35
N ALA A 28 5.64 -1.63 -8.57
CA ALA A 28 6.21 -2.94 -8.84
C ALA A 28 5.78 -3.46 -10.24
N LEU A 29 4.48 -3.36 -10.55
CA LEU A 29 3.95 -3.73 -11.87
C LEU A 29 4.56 -2.87 -12.99
N LYS A 30 4.72 -1.56 -12.78
CA LYS A 30 5.36 -0.64 -13.74
C LYS A 30 6.82 -1.01 -14.02
N LYS A 31 7.53 -1.51 -13.01
CA LYS A 31 8.90 -2.03 -13.14
C LYS A 31 8.98 -3.45 -13.72
N GLY A 32 7.83 -4.07 -14.04
CA GLY A 32 7.77 -5.38 -14.67
C GLY A 32 7.69 -6.55 -13.68
N PHE A 33 7.67 -6.31 -12.36
CA PHE A 33 7.49 -7.37 -11.38
C PHE A 33 6.06 -7.92 -11.45
N ARG A 34 5.93 -9.26 -11.51
CA ARG A 34 4.63 -9.95 -11.60
C ARG A 34 4.33 -10.88 -10.42
N ARG A 35 5.33 -11.19 -9.59
CA ARG A 35 5.17 -11.94 -8.34
C ARG A 35 5.35 -10.97 -7.19
N ILE A 36 4.27 -10.64 -6.50
CA ILE A 36 4.24 -9.58 -5.49
C ILE A 36 3.84 -10.17 -4.14
N CYS A 37 4.63 -9.85 -3.11
CA CYS A 37 4.29 -10.10 -1.71
C CYS A 37 4.19 -8.74 -1.01
N VAL A 38 3.03 -8.46 -0.43
CA VAL A 38 2.76 -7.24 0.35
C VAL A 38 2.81 -7.60 1.83
N GLN A 39 3.59 -6.84 2.59
CA GLN A 39 3.62 -6.90 4.05
C GLN A 39 3.09 -5.58 4.59
N GLY A 40 2.17 -5.65 5.53
CA GLY A 40 1.63 -4.47 6.20
C GLY A 40 1.19 -4.80 7.61
N ASP A 41 1.09 -3.81 8.47
CA ASP A 41 0.71 -3.94 9.88
C ASP A 41 -0.77 -3.65 10.13
N SER A 42 -1.50 -3.12 9.14
CA SER A 42 -2.95 -3.00 9.22
C SER A 42 -3.67 -4.32 8.99
N LYS A 43 -3.97 -5.02 10.08
CA LYS A 43 -4.78 -6.26 10.07
C LYS A 43 -6.12 -6.07 9.35
N LEU A 44 -6.74 -4.89 9.45
CA LEU A 44 -7.99 -4.58 8.76
C LEU A 44 -7.82 -4.61 7.24
N VAL A 45 -6.82 -3.89 6.72
CA VAL A 45 -6.55 -3.80 5.28
C VAL A 45 -6.17 -5.17 4.73
N VAL A 46 -5.27 -5.89 5.43
CA VAL A 46 -4.87 -7.25 5.03
C VAL A 46 -6.07 -8.18 4.90
N ASN A 47 -6.93 -8.27 5.93
CA ASN A 47 -8.08 -9.18 5.90
C ASN A 47 -9.13 -8.76 4.85
N GLN A 48 -9.33 -7.47 4.61
CA GLN A 48 -10.27 -6.98 3.60
C GLN A 48 -9.77 -7.26 2.17
N VAL A 49 -8.49 -7.08 1.89
CA VAL A 49 -7.87 -7.41 0.59
C VAL A 49 -7.90 -8.91 0.33
N GLN A 50 -7.66 -9.73 1.37
CA GLN A 50 -7.80 -11.19 1.30
C GLN A 50 -9.26 -11.64 1.11
N GLY A 51 -10.24 -10.76 1.33
CA GLY A 51 -11.66 -11.08 1.25
C GLY A 51 -12.21 -11.78 2.48
N LEU A 52 -11.42 -11.89 3.56
CA LEU A 52 -11.85 -12.48 4.83
C LEU A 52 -12.82 -11.56 5.57
N TRP A 53 -12.64 -10.25 5.48
CA TRP A 53 -13.49 -9.25 6.12
C TRP A 53 -14.27 -8.41 5.10
N LYS A 54 -15.52 -8.10 5.41
CA LYS A 54 -16.35 -7.19 4.60
C LYS A 54 -15.86 -5.76 4.73
N VAL A 55 -15.89 -5.02 3.61
CA VAL A 55 -15.64 -3.58 3.58
C VAL A 55 -16.99 -2.86 3.66
N LYS A 56 -17.20 -2.07 4.71
CA LYS A 56 -18.49 -1.39 4.96
C LYS A 56 -18.52 0.07 4.51
N ASN A 57 -17.35 0.70 4.39
CA ASN A 57 -17.22 2.10 4.01
C ASN A 57 -16.99 2.19 2.50
N ASP A 58 -17.75 3.03 1.79
CA ASP A 58 -17.72 3.10 0.33
C ASP A 58 -16.36 3.52 -0.22
N ASN A 59 -15.69 4.50 0.41
CA ASN A 59 -14.35 4.92 0.01
C ASN A 59 -13.34 3.77 0.15
N MET A 60 -13.38 3.07 1.28
CA MET A 60 -12.56 1.87 1.50
C MET A 60 -12.90 0.74 0.51
N ALA A 61 -14.18 0.60 0.14
CA ALA A 61 -14.61 -0.41 -0.83
C ALA A 61 -14.04 -0.11 -2.22
N MET A 62 -13.99 1.16 -2.62
CA MET A 62 -13.33 1.59 -3.86
C MET A 62 -11.83 1.29 -3.82
N LEU A 63 -11.13 1.61 -2.73
CA LEU A 63 -9.70 1.29 -2.57
C LEU A 63 -9.44 -0.22 -2.61
N CYS A 64 -10.24 -1.00 -1.91
CA CYS A 64 -10.15 -2.46 -1.92
C CYS A 64 -10.38 -3.05 -3.31
N LYS A 65 -11.35 -2.51 -4.07
CA LYS A 65 -11.58 -2.89 -5.46
C LYS A 65 -10.34 -2.62 -6.32
N GLN A 66 -9.73 -1.45 -6.21
CA GLN A 66 -8.52 -1.11 -6.96
C GLN A 66 -7.35 -2.04 -6.64
N VAL A 67 -7.16 -2.43 -5.36
CA VAL A 67 -6.11 -3.38 -4.99
C VAL A 67 -6.37 -4.74 -5.64
N LYS A 68 -7.63 -5.20 -5.66
CA LYS A 68 -8.01 -6.46 -6.31
C LYS A 68 -7.79 -6.44 -7.82
N GLU A 69 -8.13 -5.33 -8.49
CA GLU A 69 -7.85 -5.16 -9.92
C GLU A 69 -6.35 -5.18 -10.25
N LEU A 70 -5.49 -4.71 -9.35
CA LEU A 70 -4.04 -4.83 -9.51
C LEU A 70 -3.53 -6.24 -9.22
N LYS A 71 -4.10 -6.89 -8.19
CA LYS A 71 -3.82 -8.30 -7.88
C LYS A 71 -4.04 -9.19 -9.10
N ASP A 72 -5.12 -8.97 -9.86
CA ASP A 72 -5.43 -9.77 -11.05
C ASP A 72 -4.41 -9.59 -12.20
N LYS A 73 -3.59 -8.53 -12.16
CA LYS A 73 -2.49 -8.28 -13.12
C LYS A 73 -1.18 -8.97 -12.73
N CYS A 74 -1.12 -9.52 -11.51
CA CYS A 74 0.01 -10.23 -10.98
C CYS A 74 -0.09 -11.72 -11.34
N THR A 75 1.02 -12.36 -11.68
CA THR A 75 1.10 -13.82 -11.80
C THR A 75 0.94 -14.48 -10.42
N SER A 76 1.43 -13.84 -9.38
CA SER A 76 1.27 -14.27 -7.99
C SER A 76 1.17 -13.05 -7.10
N PHE A 77 0.22 -13.07 -6.18
CA PHE A 77 -0.02 -12.00 -5.23
C PHE A 77 -0.30 -12.57 -3.85
N GLU A 78 0.52 -12.20 -2.87
CA GLU A 78 0.30 -12.49 -1.46
C GLU A 78 0.25 -11.19 -0.67
N ILE A 79 -0.61 -11.12 0.34
CA ILE A 79 -0.61 -10.06 1.34
C ILE A 79 -0.61 -10.69 2.72
N LYS A 80 0.27 -10.23 3.61
CA LYS A 80 0.47 -10.78 4.95
C LYS A 80 0.55 -9.67 5.97
N HIS A 81 -0.01 -9.94 7.14
CA HIS A 81 0.12 -9.07 8.29
C HIS A 81 1.48 -9.30 8.96
N VAL A 82 2.20 -8.23 9.26
CA VAL A 82 3.42 -8.25 10.08
C VAL A 82 3.22 -7.35 11.30
N TYR A 83 3.97 -7.59 12.37
CA TYR A 83 3.95 -6.68 13.52
C TYR A 83 4.59 -5.33 13.14
N ARG A 84 4.16 -4.25 13.78
CA ARG A 84 4.63 -2.89 13.49
C ARG A 84 6.15 -2.75 13.63
N ASP A 85 6.75 -3.41 14.62
CA ASP A 85 8.21 -3.45 14.81
C ASP A 85 8.95 -4.10 13.63
N SER A 86 8.26 -4.90 12.82
CA SER A 86 8.76 -5.51 11.58
C SER A 86 8.39 -4.71 10.33
N ASN A 87 7.76 -3.53 10.46
CA ASN A 87 7.32 -2.65 9.37
C ASN A 87 7.91 -1.24 9.47
N SER A 88 9.03 -1.08 10.20
CA SER A 88 9.63 0.22 10.52
C SER A 88 9.96 1.07 9.29
N GLU A 89 10.54 0.47 8.24
CA GLU A 89 10.90 1.22 7.03
C GLU A 89 9.67 1.83 6.33
N ALA A 90 8.55 1.11 6.30
CA ALA A 90 7.30 1.63 5.74
C ALA A 90 6.68 2.72 6.63
N ASP A 91 6.76 2.56 7.95
CA ASP A 91 6.32 3.58 8.93
C ASP A 91 7.12 4.88 8.77
N ASP A 92 8.44 4.78 8.61
CA ASP A 92 9.31 5.93 8.33
C ASP A 92 8.91 6.64 7.03
N GLN A 93 8.59 5.88 5.98
CA GLN A 93 8.11 6.48 4.73
C GLN A 93 6.75 7.16 4.89
N ALA A 94 5.84 6.58 5.68
CA ALA A 94 4.54 7.17 5.98
C ALA A 94 4.70 8.50 6.75
N ASN A 95 5.55 8.52 7.77
CA ASN A 95 5.85 9.72 8.56
C ASN A 95 6.44 10.84 7.69
N LEU A 96 7.35 10.51 6.78
CA LEU A 96 7.90 11.48 5.84
C LEU A 96 6.87 11.95 4.79
N GLY A 97 5.91 11.10 4.43
CA GLY A 97 4.82 11.43 3.51
C GLY A 97 3.83 12.46 4.05
N VAL A 98 3.69 12.59 5.38
CA VAL A 98 2.80 13.58 6.03
C VAL A 98 3.13 15.01 5.63
N HIS A 99 4.39 15.30 5.30
CA HIS A 99 4.85 16.63 4.91
C HIS A 99 4.67 16.93 3.41
N LEU A 100 4.22 15.96 2.62
CA LEU A 100 3.98 16.14 1.19
C LEU A 100 2.58 16.73 0.93
N LYS A 101 2.42 17.37 -0.23
CA LYS A 101 1.11 17.82 -0.70
C LYS A 101 0.22 16.62 -0.99
N ASP A 102 -1.09 16.81 -0.93
CA ASP A 102 -2.04 15.74 -1.30
C ASP A 102 -1.75 15.24 -2.73
N HIS A 103 -1.69 13.92 -2.87
CA HIS A 103 -1.31 13.17 -4.07
C HIS A 103 0.12 13.37 -4.59
N GLU A 104 0.98 14.07 -3.86
CA GLU A 104 2.40 14.15 -4.21
C GLU A 104 3.11 12.82 -3.90
N VAL A 105 3.71 12.21 -4.92
CA VAL A 105 4.43 10.94 -4.81
C VAL A 105 5.93 11.19 -4.93
N VAL A 106 6.69 10.71 -3.95
CA VAL A 106 8.15 10.74 -3.95
C VAL A 106 8.70 9.32 -3.97
N ALA A 107 9.59 9.06 -4.93
CA ALA A 107 10.34 7.83 -5.05
C ALA A 107 11.82 8.12 -4.78
N VAL A 108 12.42 7.38 -3.84
CA VAL A 108 13.87 7.41 -3.58
C VAL A 108 14.42 6.04 -3.95
N ASP A 109 15.22 6.00 -5.00
CA ASP A 109 15.96 4.81 -5.42
C ASP A 109 17.41 4.98 -4.93
N GLU A 110 17.94 4.01 -4.19
CA GLU A 110 19.32 4.06 -3.68
C GLU A 110 20.40 3.82 -4.75
N ASN A 111 20.01 3.76 -6.03
CA ASN A 111 20.88 3.41 -7.16
C ASN A 111 21.20 4.59 -8.08
N ASN A 112 21.32 5.81 -7.53
CA ASN A 112 21.89 6.95 -8.25
C ASN A 112 23.04 7.59 -7.47
#